data_AF-A0A077WFB4-F1
#
_entry.id   AF-A0A077WFB4-F1
#
_cell.length_a   1.000
_cell.length_b   1.000
_cell.length_c   1.000
_cell.angle_alpha   90.00
_cell.angle_beta   90.00
_cell.angle_gamma   90.00
#
_symmetry.space_group_name_H-M   'P 1'
#
loop_
_entity.id
_entity.type
_entity.pdbx_description
1 polymer ?
#
loop_
_entity_poly.entity_id
_entity_poly.type
_entity_poly.pdbx_seq_one_letter_code
_entity_poly.pdbx_strand_id
1 'polypeptide(L)'
;MGCCQRLSRCYILVTNTLFAIFGAALIAFGVLGAQHRIESSILIPVNILKMINILGIMICFTAVIGILGGFFPERQAIHILYTVVVLITLIYQIVVAVIVYDQAAHTQSWLHHAWAEATQEYRYYAQEKFSCCGFSHPRDHPVATATCQPDDIVNSAPACFHPMTYFVKHNLKIMYIVLFAALSIQILALCNAITMLCARFSGSADDDNDESGLVTQSGRKGRWQPSSSGKPTAAPPPNESIPLETLPYAPQQRKNSKTQQYIMIDSAISGKDAEDDTPPPSYHRQY
;
A
#
# COMPACT_ATOMS: atom_id res chain seq x y z
N MET A 1 20.82 22.33 11.77
CA MET A 1 19.87 21.19 11.92
C MET A 1 18.45 21.45 11.35
N GLY A 2 18.03 22.68 11.08
CA GLY A 2 16.66 22.96 10.60
C GLY A 2 16.30 22.47 9.17
N CYS A 3 17.27 22.17 8.31
CA CYS A 3 17.00 21.76 6.93
C CYS A 3 16.40 20.33 6.84
N CYS A 4 16.99 19.36 7.56
CA CYS A 4 16.50 17.98 7.58
C CYS A 4 15.10 17.84 8.20
N GLN A 5 14.81 18.64 9.24
CA GLN A 5 13.49 18.64 9.89
C GLN A 5 12.39 19.18 8.97
N ARG A 6 12.68 20.22 8.16
CA ARG A 6 11.74 20.75 7.16
C ARG A 6 11.49 19.76 6.04
N LEU A 7 12.55 19.09 5.57
CA LEU A 7 12.45 18.09 4.49
C LEU A 7 11.62 16.88 4.92
N SER A 8 11.85 16.35 6.13
CA SER A 8 11.06 15.24 6.68
C SER A 8 9.57 15.60 6.82
N ARG A 9 9.26 16.80 7.33
CA ARG A 9 7.86 17.28 7.42
C ARG A 9 7.21 17.44 6.05
N CYS A 10 7.92 18.03 5.09
CA CYS A 10 7.43 18.20 3.72
C CYS A 10 7.14 16.84 3.08
N TYR A 11 8.05 15.87 3.25
CA TYR A 11 7.85 14.51 2.74
C TYR A 11 6.58 13.86 3.30
N ILE A 12 6.35 13.93 4.62
CA ILE A 12 5.16 13.36 5.26
C ILE A 12 3.88 14.03 4.72
N LEU A 13 3.87 15.36 4.59
CA LEU A 13 2.71 16.06 4.07
C LEU A 13 2.43 15.71 2.60
N VAL A 14 3.46 15.66 1.75
CA VAL A 14 3.32 15.32 0.33
C VAL A 14 2.82 13.89 0.15
N THR A 15 3.45 12.92 0.82
CA THR A 15 3.06 11.50 0.73
C THR A 15 1.64 11.24 1.22
N ASN A 16 1.25 11.81 2.36
CA ASN A 16 -0.13 11.66 2.85
C ASN A 16 -1.13 12.41 1.96
N THR A 17 -0.77 13.53 1.35
CA THR A 17 -1.64 14.22 0.38
C THR A 17 -1.85 13.37 -0.88
N LEU A 18 -0.79 12.75 -1.40
CA LEU A 18 -0.91 11.82 -2.53
C LEU A 18 -1.78 10.62 -2.18
N PHE A 19 -1.65 10.07 -0.96
CA PHE A 19 -2.53 9.01 -0.49
C PHE A 19 -3.97 9.45 -0.31
N ALA A 20 -4.23 10.68 0.13
CA ALA A 20 -5.60 11.21 0.20
C ALA A 20 -6.24 11.27 -1.19
N ILE A 21 -5.51 11.78 -2.19
CA ILE A 21 -5.97 11.84 -3.59
C ILE A 21 -6.21 10.42 -4.13
N PHE A 22 -5.26 9.52 -3.91
CA PHE A 22 -5.37 8.13 -4.35
C PHE A 22 -6.54 7.40 -3.69
N GLY A 23 -6.69 7.51 -2.36
CA GLY A 23 -7.82 6.96 -1.62
C GLY A 23 -9.16 7.51 -2.12
N ALA A 24 -9.24 8.82 -2.37
CA ALA A 24 -10.45 9.44 -2.91
C ALA A 24 -10.78 8.92 -4.32
N ALA A 25 -9.76 8.71 -5.16
CA ALA A 25 -9.93 8.10 -6.47
C ALA A 25 -10.44 6.64 -6.37
N LEU A 26 -9.93 5.84 -5.43
CA LEU A 26 -10.42 4.48 -5.17
C LEU A 26 -11.87 4.47 -4.68
N ILE A 27 -12.24 5.40 -3.79
CA ILE A 27 -13.63 5.55 -3.33
C ILE A 27 -14.53 5.93 -4.49
N ALA A 28 -14.14 6.94 -5.29
CA ALA A 28 -14.91 7.36 -6.45
C ALA A 28 -15.08 6.20 -7.44
N PHE A 29 -14.01 5.47 -7.73
CA PHE A 29 -14.05 4.29 -8.59
C PHE A 29 -14.97 3.20 -8.03
N GLY A 30 -14.87 2.90 -6.74
CA GLY A 30 -15.71 1.88 -6.08
C GLY A 30 -17.21 2.25 -6.07
N VAL A 31 -17.53 3.50 -5.74
CA VAL A 31 -18.92 4.00 -5.69
C VAL A 31 -19.53 4.12 -7.08
N LEU A 32 -18.84 4.78 -8.01
CA LEU A 32 -19.30 4.90 -9.40
C LEU A 32 -19.40 3.54 -10.08
N GLY A 33 -18.49 2.63 -9.71
CA GLY A 33 -18.47 1.27 -10.20
C GLY A 33 -19.69 0.46 -9.74
N ALA A 34 -20.06 0.60 -8.46
CA ALA A 34 -21.23 -0.05 -7.88
C ALA A 34 -22.57 0.54 -8.38
N GLN A 35 -22.58 1.81 -8.80
CA GLN A 35 -23.76 2.46 -9.38
C GLN A 35 -23.92 2.23 -10.89
N HIS A 36 -23.07 1.38 -11.50
CA HIS A 36 -23.06 1.12 -12.95
C HIS A 36 -22.93 2.39 -13.81
N ARG A 37 -22.35 3.47 -13.25
CA ARG A 37 -22.11 4.74 -13.98
C ARG A 37 -20.93 4.64 -14.93
N ILE A 38 -20.04 3.68 -14.70
CA ILE A 38 -18.87 3.40 -15.53
C ILE A 38 -19.17 2.10 -16.28
N GLU A 39 -19.30 2.18 -17.60
CA GLU A 39 -19.55 1.00 -18.45
C GLU A 39 -18.53 -0.13 -18.23
N SER A 40 -17.28 0.22 -17.95
CA SER A 40 -16.22 -0.76 -17.74
C SER A 40 -16.29 -1.48 -16.38
N SER A 41 -16.99 -0.95 -15.39
CA SER A 41 -16.97 -1.50 -14.02
C SER A 41 -17.96 -2.64 -13.81
N ILE A 42 -19.03 -2.71 -14.61
CA ILE A 42 -20.08 -3.72 -14.43
C ILE A 42 -19.52 -5.14 -14.66
N LEU A 43 -18.48 -5.28 -15.47
CA LEU A 43 -17.81 -6.56 -15.71
C LEU A 43 -16.93 -7.03 -14.56
N ILE A 44 -16.49 -6.11 -13.70
CA ILE A 44 -15.64 -6.42 -12.54
C ILE A 44 -16.56 -6.91 -11.42
N PRO A 45 -16.22 -8.02 -10.73
CA PRO A 45 -17.07 -8.54 -9.67
C PRO A 45 -17.24 -7.53 -8.55
N VAL A 46 -18.50 -7.38 -8.12
CA VAL A 46 -18.93 -6.45 -7.08
C VAL A 46 -18.15 -6.63 -5.76
N ASN A 47 -17.68 -7.85 -5.50
CA ASN A 47 -16.89 -8.16 -4.31
C ASN A 47 -15.52 -7.45 -4.34
N ILE A 48 -14.83 -7.43 -5.49
CA ILE A 48 -13.56 -6.70 -5.63
C ILE A 48 -13.80 -5.20 -5.47
N LEU A 49 -14.83 -4.66 -6.13
CA LEU A 49 -15.16 -3.24 -6.06
C LEU A 49 -15.45 -2.80 -4.62
N LYS A 50 -16.16 -3.62 -3.84
CA LYS A 50 -16.39 -3.38 -2.41
C LYS A 50 -15.09 -3.37 -1.60
N MET A 51 -14.20 -4.34 -1.82
CA MET A 51 -12.90 -4.41 -1.13
C MET A 51 -12.02 -3.20 -1.46
N ILE A 52 -11.95 -2.80 -2.73
CA ILE A 52 -11.21 -1.61 -3.18
C ILE A 52 -11.81 -0.33 -2.58
N ASN A 53 -13.14 -0.24 -2.49
CA ASN A 53 -13.80 0.91 -1.87
C ASN A 53 -13.46 1.02 -0.38
N ILE A 54 -13.53 -0.08 0.37
CA ILE A 54 -13.14 -0.14 1.78
C ILE A 54 -11.66 0.25 1.94
N LEU A 55 -10.79 -0.27 1.07
CA LEU A 55 -9.37 0.10 1.05
C LEU A 55 -9.19 1.61 0.84
N GLY A 56 -9.93 2.21 -0.10
CA GLY A 56 -9.91 3.64 -0.35
C GLY A 56 -10.29 4.47 0.88
N ILE A 57 -11.34 4.06 1.61
CA ILE A 57 -11.75 4.71 2.87
C ILE A 57 -10.64 4.62 3.92
N MET A 58 -10.03 3.45 4.09
CA MET A 58 -8.93 3.25 5.03
C MET A 58 -7.69 4.09 4.69
N ILE A 59 -7.34 4.18 3.39
CA ILE A 59 -6.24 5.01 2.90
C ILE A 59 -6.54 6.50 3.15
N CYS A 60 -7.75 6.97 2.85
CA CYS A 60 -8.16 8.35 3.13
C CYS A 60 -8.09 8.68 4.63
N PHE A 61 -8.60 7.78 5.48
CA PHE A 61 -8.54 7.96 6.92
C PHE A 61 -7.10 8.01 7.43
N THR A 62 -6.24 7.11 6.94
CA THR A 62 -4.80 7.09 7.24
C THR A 62 -4.12 8.39 6.81
N ALA A 63 -4.45 8.90 5.62
CA ALA A 63 -3.91 10.14 5.09
C ALA A 63 -4.29 11.35 5.95
N VAL A 64 -5.54 11.44 6.41
CA VAL A 64 -5.99 12.51 7.32
C VAL A 64 -5.20 12.47 8.63
N ILE A 65 -5.05 11.29 9.24
CA ILE A 65 -4.24 11.14 10.46
C ILE A 65 -2.77 11.52 10.20
N GLY A 66 -2.21 11.13 9.06
CA GLY A 66 -0.84 11.47 8.69
C GLY A 66 -0.62 12.97 8.51
N ILE A 67 -1.58 13.68 7.90
CA ILE A 67 -1.59 15.14 7.78
C ILE A 67 -1.66 15.78 9.18
N LEU A 68 -2.56 15.31 10.04
CA LEU A 68 -2.66 15.79 11.43
C LEU A 68 -1.37 15.53 12.22
N GLY A 69 -0.72 14.38 12.04
CA GLY A 69 0.58 14.08 12.63
C GLY A 69 1.70 15.00 12.14
N GLY A 70 1.60 15.49 10.90
CA GLY A 70 2.49 16.52 10.36
C GLY A 70 2.30 17.89 11.02
N PHE A 71 1.06 18.28 11.33
CA PHE A 71 0.72 19.57 11.96
C PHE A 71 0.95 19.60 13.47
N PHE A 72 0.76 18.49 14.18
CA PHE A 72 0.89 18.40 15.64
C PHE A 72 2.07 17.51 16.07
N PRO A 73 3.32 17.88 15.75
CA PRO A 73 4.48 17.01 15.97
C PRO A 73 4.74 16.73 17.45
N GLU A 74 4.30 17.58 18.38
CA GLU A 74 4.55 17.40 19.82
C GLU A 74 3.75 16.24 20.43
N ARG A 75 2.61 15.87 19.83
CA ARG A 75 1.72 14.85 20.41
C ARG A 75 2.15 13.44 19.99
N GLN A 76 2.94 12.79 20.85
CA GLN A 76 3.42 11.41 20.64
C GLN A 76 2.28 10.42 20.35
N ALA A 77 1.13 10.57 21.02
CA ALA A 77 -0.04 9.72 20.82
C ALA A 77 -0.53 9.70 19.36
N ILE A 78 -0.45 10.83 18.64
CA ILE A 78 -0.88 10.92 17.24
C ILE A 78 0.06 10.13 16.33
N HIS A 79 1.37 10.18 16.57
CA HIS A 79 2.35 9.41 15.80
C HIS A 79 2.24 7.90 16.02
N ILE A 80 1.96 7.48 17.26
CA ILE A 80 1.71 6.06 17.59
C ILE A 80 0.43 5.60 16.89
N LEU A 81 -0.67 6.36 17.00
CA LEU A 81 -1.93 6.07 16.33
C LEU A 81 -1.75 5.98 14.81
N TYR A 82 -1.06 6.94 14.20
CA TYR A 82 -0.73 6.93 12.78
C TYR A 82 0.00 5.64 12.38
N THR A 83 1.05 5.26 13.12
CA THR A 83 1.85 4.07 12.81
C THR A 83 1.01 2.80 12.88
N VAL A 84 0.14 2.67 13.90
CA VAL A 84 -0.77 1.53 14.05
C VAL A 84 -1.78 1.47 12.90
N VAL A 85 -2.39 2.60 12.54
CA VAL A 85 -3.39 2.67 11.45
C VAL A 85 -2.74 2.38 10.09
N VAL A 86 -1.54 2.90 9.83
CA VAL A 86 -0.76 2.57 8.62
C VAL A 86 -0.47 1.07 8.55
N LEU A 87 -0.08 0.44 9.66
CA LEU A 87 0.20 -1.00 9.70
C LEU A 87 -1.04 -1.85 9.40
N ILE A 88 -2.19 -1.50 10.00
CA ILE A 88 -3.47 -2.19 9.72
C ILE A 88 -3.84 -2.03 8.24
N THR A 89 -3.71 -0.81 7.70
CA THR A 89 -4.01 -0.53 6.29
C THR A 89 -3.06 -1.29 5.35
N LEU A 90 -1.78 -1.39 5.71
CA LEU A 90 -0.79 -2.15 4.94
C LEU A 90 -1.15 -3.64 4.86
N ILE A 91 -1.53 -4.26 5.99
CA ILE A 91 -1.95 -5.66 6.03
C ILE A 91 -3.19 -5.86 5.15
N TYR A 92 -4.20 -4.98 5.29
CA TYR A 92 -5.40 -5.06 4.46
C TYR A 92 -5.09 -4.88 2.97
N GLN A 93 -4.21 -3.94 2.62
CA GLN A 93 -3.78 -3.70 1.25
C GLN A 93 -3.07 -4.92 0.64
N ILE A 94 -2.21 -5.59 1.40
CA ILE A 94 -1.57 -6.85 0.96
C ILE A 94 -2.63 -7.90 0.63
N VAL A 95 -3.61 -8.10 1.52
CA VAL A 95 -4.70 -9.09 1.30
C VAL A 95 -5.47 -8.77 0.03
N VAL A 96 -5.88 -7.51 -0.14
CA VAL A 96 -6.61 -7.08 -1.35
C VAL A 96 -5.76 -7.26 -2.61
N ALA A 97 -4.48 -6.88 -2.57
CA ALA A 97 -3.58 -7.02 -3.72
C ALA A 97 -3.39 -8.49 -4.13
N VAL A 98 -3.24 -9.40 -3.16
CA VAL A 98 -3.13 -10.85 -3.43
C VAL A 98 -4.41 -11.42 -4.02
N ILE A 99 -5.59 -11.05 -3.51
CA ILE A 99 -6.88 -11.49 -4.05
C ILE A 99 -7.05 -11.03 -5.50
N VAL A 100 -6.77 -9.76 -5.79
CA VAL A 100 -6.88 -9.20 -7.15
C VAL A 100 -5.87 -9.86 -8.09
N TYR A 101 -4.65 -10.12 -7.60
CA TYR A 101 -3.63 -10.82 -8.36
C TYR A 101 -4.05 -12.26 -8.70
N ASP A 102 -4.58 -13.01 -7.74
CA ASP A 102 -5.04 -14.38 -7.95
C ASP A 102 -6.16 -14.46 -9.00
N GLN A 103 -7.11 -13.53 -8.95
CA GLN A 103 -8.18 -13.43 -9.96
C GLN A 103 -7.65 -13.02 -11.34
N ALA A 104 -6.59 -12.21 -11.40
CA ALA A 104 -5.92 -11.86 -12.65
C ALA A 104 -5.16 -13.07 -13.24
N ALA A 105 -4.60 -13.94 -12.39
CA ALA A 105 -3.91 -15.15 -12.80
C ALA A 105 -4.89 -16.24 -13.27
N HIS A 106 -5.99 -16.42 -12.54
CA HIS A 106 -7.02 -17.44 -12.80
C HIS A 106 -8.28 -16.87 -13.47
N THR A 107 -8.12 -15.85 -14.32
CA THR A 107 -9.28 -15.14 -14.90
C THR A 107 -10.21 -16.07 -15.67
N GLN A 108 -9.68 -17.05 -16.41
CA GLN A 108 -10.52 -17.92 -17.25
C GLN A 108 -11.49 -18.79 -16.43
N SER A 109 -10.99 -19.47 -15.40
CA SER A 109 -11.82 -20.33 -14.54
C SER A 109 -12.81 -19.47 -13.73
N TRP A 110 -12.34 -18.36 -13.19
CA TRP A 110 -13.19 -17.42 -12.46
C TRP A 110 -14.33 -16.88 -13.33
N LEU A 111 -14.04 -16.46 -14.56
CA LEU A 111 -15.01 -15.88 -15.48
C LEU A 111 -16.05 -16.90 -15.95
N HIS A 112 -15.67 -18.16 -16.10
CA HIS A 112 -16.60 -19.25 -16.38
C HIS A 112 -17.63 -19.43 -15.26
N HIS A 113 -17.18 -19.49 -14.01
CA HIS A 113 -18.08 -19.58 -12.85
C HIS A 113 -18.94 -18.32 -12.70
N ALA A 114 -18.31 -17.13 -12.85
CA ALA A 114 -19.01 -15.86 -12.78
C ALA A 114 -20.10 -15.74 -13.86
N TRP A 115 -19.84 -16.22 -15.08
CA TRP A 115 -20.84 -16.22 -16.15
C TRP A 115 -22.01 -17.14 -15.83
N ALA A 116 -21.76 -18.36 -15.34
CA ALA A 116 -22.79 -19.33 -14.98
C ALA A 116 -23.70 -18.83 -13.85
N GLU A 117 -23.15 -18.04 -12.91
CA GLU A 117 -23.90 -17.44 -11.80
C GLU A 117 -24.45 -16.04 -12.10
N ALA A 118 -24.04 -15.42 -13.22
CA ALA A 118 -24.44 -14.07 -13.57
C ALA A 118 -25.94 -13.92 -13.82
N THR A 119 -26.47 -12.75 -13.47
CA THR A 119 -27.85 -12.38 -13.79
C THR A 119 -28.03 -12.19 -15.30
N GLN A 120 -29.27 -12.32 -15.76
CA GLN A 120 -29.62 -12.08 -17.17
C GLN A 120 -29.22 -10.67 -17.64
N GLU A 121 -29.34 -9.65 -16.77
CA GLU A 121 -28.93 -8.27 -17.07
C GLU A 121 -27.43 -8.15 -17.29
N TYR A 122 -26.60 -8.81 -16.47
CA TYR A 122 -25.14 -8.81 -16.64
C TYR A 122 -24.75 -9.45 -17.96
N ARG A 123 -25.35 -10.61 -18.28
CA ARG A 123 -25.08 -11.33 -19.54
C ARG A 123 -25.54 -10.53 -20.75
N TYR A 124 -26.73 -9.92 -20.69
CA TYR A 124 -27.23 -9.02 -21.72
C TYR A 124 -26.25 -7.88 -21.98
N TYR A 125 -25.81 -7.19 -20.91
CA TYR A 125 -24.85 -6.10 -21.02
C TYR A 125 -23.53 -6.56 -21.63
N ALA A 126 -22.97 -7.68 -21.17
CA ALA A 126 -21.71 -8.20 -21.69
C ALA A 126 -21.83 -8.57 -23.18
N GLN A 127 -22.90 -9.26 -23.57
CA GLN A 127 -23.14 -9.62 -24.96
C GLN A 127 -23.28 -8.40 -25.87
N GLU A 128 -24.00 -7.36 -25.42
CA GLU A 128 -24.13 -6.11 -26.17
C GLU A 128 -22.77 -5.39 -26.28
N LYS A 129 -22.04 -5.30 -25.16
CA LYS A 129 -20.76 -4.58 -25.07
C LYS A 129 -19.68 -5.18 -25.97
N PHE A 130 -19.62 -6.51 -26.08
CA PHE A 130 -18.62 -7.21 -26.88
C PHE A 130 -19.16 -7.75 -28.21
N SER A 131 -20.44 -7.50 -28.53
CA SER A 131 -21.11 -8.02 -29.73
C SER A 131 -20.90 -9.54 -29.90
N CYS A 132 -21.19 -10.29 -28.83
CA CYS A 132 -20.96 -11.73 -28.71
C CYS A 132 -22.20 -12.47 -28.19
N CYS A 133 -22.21 -13.79 -28.25
CA CYS A 133 -23.34 -14.63 -27.84
C CYS A 133 -22.84 -15.81 -27.01
N GLY A 134 -23.39 -15.97 -25.79
CA GLY A 134 -22.94 -16.99 -24.84
C GLY A 134 -21.46 -16.84 -24.40
N PHE A 135 -21.03 -17.63 -23.42
CA PHE A 135 -19.66 -17.52 -22.90
C PHE A 135 -18.64 -18.30 -23.70
N SER A 136 -18.61 -19.64 -23.55
CA SER A 136 -17.66 -20.51 -24.27
C SER A 136 -18.13 -20.85 -25.69
N HIS A 137 -19.44 -20.91 -25.88
CA HIS A 137 -20.10 -21.12 -27.17
C HIS A 137 -21.45 -20.38 -27.21
N PRO A 138 -22.05 -20.14 -28.40
CA PRO A 138 -23.31 -19.39 -28.54
C PRO A 138 -24.48 -19.93 -27.69
N ARG A 139 -24.47 -21.21 -27.33
CA ARG A 139 -25.48 -21.84 -26.47
C ARG A 139 -25.18 -21.82 -24.96
N ASP A 140 -24.08 -21.21 -24.53
CA ASP A 140 -23.65 -21.24 -23.14
C ASP A 140 -24.29 -20.09 -22.34
N HIS A 141 -25.43 -20.40 -21.70
CA HIS A 141 -26.24 -19.45 -20.94
C HIS A 141 -26.50 -18.12 -21.69
N PRO A 142 -26.91 -18.16 -22.98
CA PRO A 142 -27.08 -16.95 -23.76
C PRO A 142 -28.30 -16.17 -23.28
N VAL A 143 -28.28 -14.87 -23.55
CA VAL A 143 -29.45 -14.00 -23.45
C VAL A 143 -29.85 -13.58 -24.86
N ALA A 144 -31.12 -13.64 -25.20
CA ALA A 144 -31.55 -13.17 -26.52
C ALA A 144 -31.30 -11.66 -26.66
N THR A 145 -30.55 -11.27 -27.69
CA THR A 145 -30.29 -9.87 -28.07
C THR A 145 -30.51 -9.70 -29.57
N ALA A 146 -30.35 -8.49 -30.10
CA ALA A 146 -30.42 -8.27 -31.55
C ALA A 146 -29.33 -9.07 -32.32
N THR A 147 -28.22 -9.38 -31.66
CA THR A 147 -27.04 -10.06 -32.23
C THR A 147 -26.87 -11.52 -31.75
N CYS A 148 -27.68 -11.97 -30.78
CA CYS A 148 -27.61 -13.31 -30.20
C CYS A 148 -28.99 -13.96 -30.25
N GLN A 149 -29.15 -14.89 -31.20
CA GLN A 149 -30.34 -15.72 -31.37
C GLN A 149 -29.99 -17.17 -31.03
N PRO A 150 -30.24 -17.64 -29.80
CA PRO A 150 -29.76 -18.94 -29.35
C PRO A 150 -30.25 -20.15 -30.16
N ASP A 151 -31.39 -19.99 -30.86
CA ASP A 151 -31.98 -21.01 -31.71
C ASP A 151 -31.34 -21.08 -33.11
N ASP A 152 -30.68 -20.00 -33.55
CA ASP A 152 -30.00 -19.89 -34.85
C ASP A 152 -28.49 -19.71 -34.67
N ILE A 153 -27.77 -20.83 -34.54
CA ILE A 153 -26.31 -20.82 -34.36
C ILE A 153 -25.60 -20.23 -35.58
N VAL A 154 -26.13 -20.43 -36.79
CA VAL A 154 -25.44 -20.05 -38.04
C VAL A 154 -25.34 -18.54 -38.15
N ASN A 155 -26.35 -17.83 -37.66
CA ASN A 155 -26.40 -16.37 -37.67
C ASN A 155 -26.02 -15.73 -36.32
N SER A 156 -25.66 -16.54 -35.31
CA SER A 156 -25.28 -16.03 -33.99
C SER A 156 -23.87 -15.44 -33.97
N ALA A 157 -23.71 -14.37 -33.19
CA ALA A 157 -22.41 -13.77 -32.90
C ALA A 157 -21.43 -14.78 -32.24
N PRO A 158 -20.10 -14.57 -32.35
CA PRO A 158 -19.11 -15.44 -31.74
C PRO A 158 -19.20 -15.44 -30.21
N ALA A 159 -18.54 -16.41 -29.57
CA ALA A 159 -18.52 -16.58 -28.12
C ALA A 159 -17.82 -15.41 -27.39
N CYS A 160 -18.33 -15.02 -26.21
CA CYS A 160 -17.80 -13.92 -25.41
C CYS A 160 -16.46 -14.22 -24.72
N PHE A 161 -16.06 -15.49 -24.62
CA PHE A 161 -14.89 -15.94 -23.85
C PHE A 161 -13.62 -15.12 -24.12
N HIS A 162 -13.22 -14.99 -25.38
CA HIS A 162 -11.99 -14.28 -25.76
C HIS A 162 -12.02 -12.78 -25.45
N PRO A 163 -12.98 -11.98 -25.99
CA PRO A 163 -12.99 -10.54 -25.75
C PRO A 163 -13.18 -10.21 -24.27
N MET A 164 -14.03 -10.96 -23.56
CA MET A 164 -14.29 -10.74 -22.14
C MET A 164 -13.08 -11.09 -21.27
N THR A 165 -12.42 -12.24 -21.51
CA THR A 165 -11.20 -12.63 -20.77
C THR A 165 -10.08 -11.63 -20.99
N TYR A 166 -9.88 -11.19 -22.23
CA TYR A 166 -8.87 -10.18 -22.55
C TYR A 166 -9.13 -8.87 -21.80
N PHE A 167 -10.37 -8.38 -21.85
CA PHE A 167 -10.77 -7.16 -21.18
C PHE A 167 -10.58 -7.25 -19.65
N VAL A 168 -11.10 -8.29 -19.01
CA VAL A 168 -11.00 -8.47 -17.56
C VAL A 168 -9.54 -8.62 -17.13
N LYS A 169 -8.76 -9.47 -17.81
CA LYS A 169 -7.35 -9.70 -17.49
C LYS A 169 -6.53 -8.40 -17.61
N HIS A 170 -6.80 -7.60 -18.65
CA HIS A 170 -6.13 -6.31 -18.84
C HIS A 170 -6.44 -5.32 -17.70
N ASN A 171 -7.72 -5.19 -17.32
CA ASN A 171 -8.12 -4.27 -16.25
C ASN A 171 -7.61 -4.72 -14.87
N LEU A 172 -7.74 -6.02 -14.54
CA LEU A 172 -7.19 -6.56 -13.29
C LEU A 172 -5.67 -6.41 -13.22
N LYS A 173 -4.98 -6.50 -14.37
CA LYS A 173 -3.54 -6.26 -14.45
C LYS A 173 -3.15 -4.84 -14.03
N ILE A 174 -3.84 -3.85 -14.57
CA ILE A 174 -3.60 -2.45 -14.20
C ILE A 174 -3.89 -2.25 -12.70
N MET A 175 -4.98 -2.81 -12.20
CA MET A 175 -5.36 -2.70 -10.78
C MET A 175 -4.29 -3.24 -9.84
N TYR A 176 -3.81 -4.48 -10.03
CA TYR A 176 -2.83 -5.04 -9.11
C TYR A 176 -1.49 -4.29 -9.19
N ILE A 177 -1.04 -3.85 -10.37
CA ILE A 177 0.19 -3.05 -10.52
C ILE A 177 0.10 -1.77 -9.69
N VAL A 178 -1.03 -1.07 -9.77
CA VAL A 178 -1.28 0.15 -8.98
C VAL A 178 -1.30 -0.15 -7.48
N LEU A 179 -1.92 -1.25 -7.05
CA LEU A 179 -1.96 -1.66 -5.64
C LEU A 179 -0.58 -2.01 -5.08
N PHE A 180 0.27 -2.72 -5.84
CA PHE A 180 1.64 -3.03 -5.42
C PHE A 180 2.53 -1.79 -5.41
N ALA A 181 2.39 -0.88 -6.38
CA ALA A 181 3.11 0.39 -6.37
C ALA A 181 2.75 1.23 -5.13
N ALA A 182 1.45 1.33 -4.82
CA ALA A 182 0.98 1.99 -3.61
C ALA A 182 1.52 1.33 -2.33
N LEU A 183 1.64 0.00 -2.31
CA LEU A 183 2.19 -0.76 -1.19
C LEU A 183 3.67 -0.42 -0.97
N SER A 184 4.47 -0.31 -2.04
CA SER A 184 5.87 0.13 -1.93
C SER A 184 5.99 1.52 -1.31
N ILE A 185 5.15 2.48 -1.73
CA ILE A 185 5.13 3.83 -1.15
C ILE A 185 4.70 3.78 0.33
N GLN A 186 3.76 2.91 0.69
CA GLN A 186 3.29 2.78 2.06
C GLN A 186 4.35 2.19 2.99
N ILE A 187 5.15 1.23 2.51
CA ILE A 187 6.31 0.72 3.25
C ILE A 187 7.32 1.85 3.50
N LEU A 188 7.61 2.67 2.50
CA LEU A 188 8.50 3.83 2.67
C LEU A 188 7.96 4.83 3.71
N ALA A 189 6.66 5.09 3.69
CA ALA A 189 6.01 5.94 4.69
C ALA A 189 6.11 5.34 6.11
N LEU A 190 5.90 4.03 6.24
CA LEU A 190 6.03 3.30 7.50
C LEU A 190 7.47 3.34 8.03
N CYS A 191 8.48 3.11 7.18
CA CYS A 191 9.89 3.23 7.55
C CYS A 191 10.19 4.60 8.13
N ASN A 192 9.75 5.67 7.47
CA ASN A 192 9.97 7.04 7.94
C ASN A 192 9.24 7.33 9.27
N ALA A 193 8.03 6.80 9.44
CA ALA A 193 7.28 6.92 10.70
C ALA A 193 8.04 6.24 11.86
N ILE A 194 8.55 5.03 11.64
CA ILE A 194 9.34 4.28 12.62
C ILE A 194 10.64 5.01 12.95
N THR A 195 11.37 5.50 11.94
CA THR A 195 12.61 6.27 12.17
C THR A 195 12.36 7.50 13.05
N MET A 196 11.27 8.25 12.80
CA MET A 196 10.92 9.39 13.65
C MET A 196 10.55 8.97 15.07
N LEU A 197 9.89 7.82 15.24
CA LEU A 197 9.52 7.31 16.54
C LEU A 197 10.78 6.89 17.33
N CYS A 198 11.70 6.17 16.70
CA CYS A 198 12.98 5.78 17.30
C CYS A 198 13.84 6.98 17.70
N ALA A 199 13.96 7.99 16.83
CA ALA A 199 14.74 9.20 17.12
C ALA A 199 14.23 9.97 18.34
N ARG A 200 12.92 9.90 18.63
CA ARG A 200 12.33 10.52 19.83
C ARG A 200 12.60 9.73 21.10
N PHE A 201 12.57 8.40 21.03
CA PHE A 201 12.86 7.55 22.18
C PHE A 201 14.32 7.67 22.64
N SER A 202 15.28 7.75 21.71
CA SER A 202 16.69 7.91 22.06
C SER A 202 16.98 9.20 22.83
N GLY A 203 16.28 10.30 22.54
CA GLY A 203 16.48 11.57 23.24
C GLY A 203 15.97 11.60 24.69
N SER A 204 15.20 10.60 25.13
CA SER A 204 14.68 10.54 26.50
C SER A 204 15.57 9.74 27.46
N ALA A 205 16.56 8.99 26.97
CA ALA A 205 17.41 8.12 27.78
C ALA A 205 18.67 8.82 28.32
N ASP A 206 19.04 9.98 27.77
CA ASP A 206 20.24 10.72 28.17
C ASP A 206 20.00 11.65 29.39
N ASP A 207 18.75 11.98 29.73
CA ASP A 207 18.45 12.90 30.86
C ASP A 207 18.50 12.23 32.25
N ASP A 208 18.54 10.89 32.34
CA ASP A 208 18.51 10.18 33.63
C ASP A 208 19.90 9.89 34.24
N ASN A 209 21.01 10.19 33.55
CA ASN A 209 22.36 9.85 34.02
C ASN A 209 23.18 11.01 34.64
N ASP A 210 22.66 12.23 34.68
CA ASP A 210 23.39 13.39 35.25
C ASP A 210 22.94 13.78 36.68
N GLU A 211 21.97 13.07 37.29
CA GLU A 211 21.52 13.32 38.67
C GLU A 211 22.13 12.31 39.68
N SER A 212 23.46 12.15 39.67
CA SER A 212 24.20 11.44 40.72
C SER A 212 25.37 12.26 41.31
N GLY A 213 25.34 13.58 41.13
CA GLY A 213 26.47 14.44 41.48
C GLY A 213 26.12 15.84 41.98
N LEU A 214 25.10 16.05 42.82
CA LEU A 214 25.11 17.20 43.76
C LEU A 214 24.14 17.00 44.94
N VAL A 215 24.62 16.33 45.98
CA VAL A 215 24.10 16.49 47.34
C VAL A 215 24.69 17.78 47.93
N THR A 216 23.88 18.47 48.73
CA THR A 216 24.15 19.61 49.63
C THR A 216 24.30 21.02 49.04
N GLN A 217 23.24 21.82 49.09
CA GLN A 217 23.02 22.74 50.23
C GLN A 217 21.68 23.51 50.18
N SER A 218 20.88 23.31 51.22
CA SER A 218 20.38 24.39 52.10
C SER A 218 19.50 25.48 51.49
N GLY A 219 18.22 25.45 51.85
CA GLY A 219 17.21 26.39 51.41
C GLY A 219 17.45 27.87 51.78
N ARG A 220 16.79 28.74 51.01
CA ARG A 220 16.34 30.04 51.49
C ARG A 220 15.16 30.54 50.67
N LYS A 221 14.10 30.85 51.43
CA LYS A 221 12.97 31.72 51.08
C LYS A 221 13.44 32.98 50.33
N GLY A 222 12.79 33.23 49.20
CA GLY A 222 12.15 34.50 48.86
C GLY A 222 13.02 35.68 48.43
N ARG A 223 12.38 36.51 47.60
CA ARG A 223 12.67 37.92 47.27
C ARG A 223 13.43 38.16 45.97
N TRP A 224 12.64 38.61 44.98
CA TRP A 224 13.10 39.39 43.83
C TRP A 224 13.75 40.70 44.30
N GLN A 225 14.98 40.95 43.86
CA GLN A 225 15.58 42.28 43.75
C GLN A 225 16.50 42.32 42.51
N PRO A 226 16.49 43.41 41.73
CA PRO A 226 17.38 43.59 40.59
C PRO A 226 18.61 44.47 40.92
N SER A 227 19.61 44.36 40.03
CA SER A 227 20.71 45.30 39.75
C SER A 227 22.00 45.23 40.58
N SER A 228 23.11 44.90 39.90
CA SER A 228 24.25 45.82 39.62
C SER A 228 25.64 45.13 39.62
N SER A 229 26.33 45.31 38.48
CA SER A 229 27.76 45.55 38.26
C SER A 229 28.82 45.17 39.32
N GLY A 230 29.82 44.37 38.93
CA GLY A 230 31.12 44.28 39.61
C GLY A 230 32.10 43.31 38.95
N LYS A 231 33.32 43.80 38.64
CA LYS A 231 34.41 43.21 37.83
C LYS A 231 35.34 42.24 38.63
N PRO A 232 36.32 41.56 37.97
CA PRO A 232 36.93 40.28 38.37
C PRO A 232 38.30 40.40 39.07
N THR A 233 38.75 39.32 39.75
CA THR A 233 40.20 39.06 39.95
C THR A 233 40.55 37.59 40.26
N ALA A 234 41.60 37.11 39.55
CA ALA A 234 42.70 36.21 39.93
C ALA A 234 42.52 34.68 40.16
N ALA A 235 43.45 33.94 39.54
CA ALA A 235 43.79 32.50 39.62
C ALA A 235 45.14 32.31 40.39
N PRO A 236 45.90 31.17 40.34
CA PRO A 236 45.69 29.69 40.40
C PRO A 236 46.57 29.08 41.57
N PRO A 237 47.23 27.87 41.58
CA PRO A 237 47.14 26.51 40.94
C PRO A 237 47.19 25.36 42.05
N PRO A 238 47.73 24.11 41.93
CA PRO A 238 48.23 23.26 40.80
C PRO A 238 47.82 21.74 40.80
N ASN A 239 48.19 21.05 39.71
CA ASN A 239 48.55 19.63 39.51
C ASN A 239 47.83 18.48 40.26
N GLU A 240 47.24 17.54 39.50
CA GLU A 240 47.42 16.10 39.77
C GLU A 240 47.21 15.23 38.52
N SER A 241 47.77 14.04 38.59
CA SER A 241 48.31 13.21 37.52
C SER A 241 47.37 12.16 36.90
N ILE A 242 47.80 11.70 35.72
CA ILE A 242 47.44 10.53 34.89
C ILE A 242 47.23 9.24 35.75
N PRO A 243 46.31 8.31 35.38
CA PRO A 243 46.76 7.11 34.67
C PRO A 243 45.90 6.68 33.45
N LEU A 244 46.66 6.07 32.54
CA LEU A 244 46.34 5.37 31.32
C LEU A 244 45.96 3.91 31.64
N GLU A 245 44.82 3.38 31.20
CA GLU A 245 44.65 1.92 31.06
C GLU A 245 43.45 1.52 30.16
N THR A 246 43.77 0.69 29.15
CA THR A 246 43.04 -0.51 28.61
C THR A 246 41.56 -0.38 28.16
N LEU A 247 41.03 -0.99 27.10
CA LEU A 247 41.37 -1.88 25.98
C LEU A 247 40.12 -1.90 25.06
N PRO A 248 40.17 -2.42 23.81
CA PRO A 248 39.07 -2.37 22.86
C PRO A 248 38.03 -3.48 23.10
N TYR A 249 36.75 -3.12 23.16
CA TYR A 249 35.65 -4.09 23.16
C TYR A 249 35.21 -4.38 21.72
N ALA A 250 35.48 -5.60 21.26
CA ALA A 250 34.97 -6.14 20.00
C ALA A 250 33.49 -6.54 20.15
N PRO A 251 32.61 -6.22 19.19
CA PRO A 251 31.26 -6.76 19.20
C PRO A 251 31.23 -8.21 18.71
N GLN A 252 30.71 -9.05 19.60
CA GLN A 252 30.41 -10.47 19.46
C GLN A 252 29.32 -10.66 18.39
N GLN A 253 29.65 -11.32 17.27
CA GLN A 253 28.65 -11.76 16.30
C GLN A 253 27.78 -12.88 16.90
N ARG A 254 26.59 -12.51 17.35
CA ARG A 254 25.55 -13.48 17.71
C ARG A 254 24.81 -13.93 16.45
N LYS A 255 25.27 -15.04 15.88
CA LYS A 255 24.50 -15.86 14.94
C LYS A 255 23.23 -16.37 15.64
N ASN A 256 22.09 -15.76 15.35
CA ASN A 256 20.79 -16.40 15.58
C ASN A 256 20.25 -16.93 14.25
N SER A 257 20.71 -18.15 13.98
CA SER A 257 20.03 -19.15 13.16
C SER A 257 18.66 -19.43 13.80
N LYS A 258 17.58 -18.86 13.24
CA LYS A 258 16.19 -19.37 13.34
C LYS A 258 15.20 -18.49 12.56
N THR A 259 15.45 -18.29 11.26
CA THR A 259 14.39 -17.89 10.31
C THR A 259 14.79 -18.32 8.90
N GLN A 260 14.93 -19.63 8.70
CA GLN A 260 15.17 -20.21 7.38
C GLN A 260 14.10 -21.27 7.11
N GLN A 261 12.83 -20.82 7.12
CA GLN A 261 11.70 -21.65 6.73
C GLN A 261 10.55 -20.80 6.21
N TYR A 262 10.83 -19.85 5.30
CA TYR A 262 9.85 -19.22 4.40
C TYR A 262 10.59 -18.59 3.20
N ILE A 263 11.50 -19.34 2.58
CA ILE A 263 12.02 -19.05 1.23
C ILE A 263 12.16 -20.40 0.53
N MET A 264 11.02 -20.95 0.08
CA MET A 264 10.95 -22.03 -0.91
C MET A 264 9.61 -21.90 -1.66
N ILE A 265 9.42 -20.75 -2.32
CA ILE A 265 8.55 -20.62 -3.49
C ILE A 265 9.20 -19.55 -4.39
N ASP A 266 10.37 -19.82 -4.95
CA ASP A 266 10.96 -18.95 -5.99
C ASP A 266 11.91 -19.68 -6.96
N SER A 267 11.67 -20.97 -7.18
CA SER A 267 12.43 -21.75 -8.17
C SER A 267 11.56 -22.81 -8.85
N ALA A 268 10.44 -22.38 -9.42
CA ALA A 268 9.66 -23.20 -10.35
C ALA A 268 8.95 -22.42 -11.49
N ILE A 269 9.26 -21.12 -11.68
CA ILE A 269 8.74 -20.34 -12.82
C ILE A 269 9.90 -19.62 -13.50
N SER A 270 10.86 -20.39 -14.00
CA SER A 270 11.81 -19.96 -15.00
C SER A 270 12.03 -21.14 -15.94
N GLY A 271 11.46 -21.05 -17.13
CA GLY A 271 11.64 -22.04 -18.19
C GLY A 271 10.36 -22.62 -18.77
N LYS A 272 9.69 -21.86 -19.64
CA LYS A 272 9.17 -22.33 -20.95
C LYS A 272 8.36 -21.20 -21.63
N ASP A 273 9.06 -20.14 -22.01
CA ASP A 273 8.67 -19.38 -23.20
C ASP A 273 9.48 -19.99 -24.35
N ALA A 274 8.91 -21.03 -24.95
CA ALA A 274 9.34 -21.48 -26.27
C ALA A 274 8.40 -20.80 -27.27
N GLU A 275 8.99 -19.87 -28.03
CA GLU A 275 8.48 -19.38 -29.31
C GLU A 275 7.82 -20.51 -30.11
N ASP A 276 6.50 -20.42 -30.29
CA ASP A 276 5.76 -21.10 -31.35
C ASP A 276 5.34 -20.02 -32.36
N ASP A 277 6.27 -19.75 -33.29
CA ASP A 277 6.05 -18.96 -34.51
C ASP A 277 5.18 -19.78 -35.49
N THR A 278 3.90 -19.96 -35.16
CA THR A 278 2.92 -20.48 -36.11
C THR A 278 2.23 -19.32 -36.84
N PRO A 279 2.42 -19.16 -38.17
CA PRO A 279 1.77 -18.10 -38.93
C PRO A 279 0.24 -18.31 -38.98
N PRO A 280 -0.56 -17.23 -39.04
CA PRO A 280 -2.02 -17.33 -39.04
C PRO A 280 -2.52 -18.02 -40.32
N PRO A 281 -3.61 -18.82 -40.23
CA PRO A 281 -4.19 -19.46 -41.39
C PRO A 281 -4.78 -18.43 -42.36
N SER A 282 -4.32 -18.49 -43.60
CA SER A 282 -4.84 -17.73 -44.73
C SER A 282 -6.30 -18.11 -45.00
N TYR A 283 -7.23 -17.19 -44.74
CA TYR A 283 -8.62 -17.31 -45.15
C TYR A 283 -8.73 -17.22 -46.68
N HIS A 284 -8.92 -18.37 -47.34
CA HIS A 284 -9.37 -18.42 -48.73
C HIS A 284 -10.84 -17.97 -48.79
N ARG A 285 -11.06 -16.75 -49.28
CA ARG A 285 -12.37 -16.26 -49.72
C ARG A 285 -12.67 -16.90 -51.08
N GLN A 286 -13.49 -17.95 -51.11
CA GLN A 286 -14.12 -18.43 -52.33
C GLN A 286 -15.38 -17.58 -52.59
N TYR A 287 -15.41 -16.99 -53.79
CA TYR A 287 -16.59 -16.34 -54.39
C TYR A 287 -17.46 -17.40 -55.07
#